data_AF-A0A957NH14-F1
#
_entry.id   AF-A0A957NH14-F1
#
_cell.length_a   1.000
_cell.length_b   1.000
_cell.length_c   1.000
_cell.angle_alpha   90.00
_cell.angle_beta   90.00
_cell.angle_gamma   90.00
#
_symmetry.space_group_name_H-M   'P 1'
#
loop_
_entity.id
_entity.type
_entity.pdbx_description
1 polymer ?
#
loop_
_entity_poly.entity_id
_entity_poly.type
_entity_poly.pdbx_seq_one_letter_code
_entity_poly.pdbx_strand_id
1 'polypeptide(L)'
;MFESKVHFTHFRILFSLVALISLAIWGTYQSINAQEEQTQGGPVPPAPYFSSPTPEPLPTFPSNPTATPGPTSTPQFVEGPVTVAFAQALPQVYALPMRSMLNQTRSISVGSWLKRPLRLVDNVGSARVQIKLEPLANIRLNGAIPLLERYYVVVAPFDTVTDDIALDDLRLRWQGLKPAPLYVSEEAALDLPAVLGVRRVSVVEHAGWASLFANTPDAIGILPFDQLDPSYKVLTVNGVNPLSNRLEPTEYALAVGLTVHGAGSPQVATLLQSAVEKRTNRNANLLTTLIMTGVTAMSRTTAAKMEEKGYTYPAAIISDTLRAADITSISNAVPFLSDCQVNASPNNLVMCSSTNYWASLEAVGT
;
A
#
# COMPACT_ATOMS: atom_id res chain seq x y z
N MET A 1 -52.10 38.72 12.31
CA MET A 1 -52.58 37.35 12.55
C MET A 1 -51.34 36.46 12.58
N PHE A 2 -50.98 35.98 13.78
CA PHE A 2 -49.93 35.02 14.18
C PHE A 2 -48.47 35.27 13.71
N GLU A 3 -47.51 35.68 14.55
CA GLU A 3 -46.75 34.97 15.61
C GLU A 3 -45.96 33.71 15.17
N SER A 4 -44.63 33.73 15.35
CA SER A 4 -43.92 32.75 16.20
C SER A 4 -42.46 33.15 16.49
N LYS A 5 -42.15 33.24 17.79
CA LYS A 5 -40.81 33.29 18.41
C LYS A 5 -40.35 31.85 18.70
N VAL A 6 -39.10 31.49 18.40
CA VAL A 6 -38.46 30.26 18.93
C VAL A 6 -36.95 30.48 19.18
N HIS A 7 -36.62 30.49 20.48
CA HIS A 7 -35.44 29.97 21.19
C HIS A 7 -33.99 30.46 20.93
N PHE A 8 -33.61 31.47 21.73
CA PHE A 8 -32.24 31.76 22.16
C PHE A 8 -32.01 31.10 23.53
N THR A 9 -31.66 29.81 23.59
CA THR A 9 -31.41 29.12 24.88
C THR A 9 -30.31 28.06 24.84
N HIS A 10 -29.89 27.58 23.66
CA HIS A 10 -28.88 26.52 23.53
C HIS A 10 -27.41 27.02 23.51
N PHE A 11 -27.17 28.32 23.34
CA PHE A 11 -25.80 28.85 23.22
C PHE A 11 -25.10 29.10 24.58
N ARG A 12 -25.84 29.17 25.69
CA ARG A 12 -25.27 29.40 27.04
C ARG A 12 -24.79 28.13 27.75
N ILE A 13 -25.25 26.96 27.34
CA ILE A 13 -24.90 25.68 27.99
C ILE A 13 -23.56 25.16 27.46
N LEU A 14 -23.25 25.36 26.17
CA LEU A 14 -21.99 24.91 25.58
C LEU A 14 -20.76 25.66 26.11
N PHE A 15 -20.90 26.97 26.41
CA PHE A 15 -19.80 27.78 26.98
C PHE A 15 -19.47 27.42 28.43
N SER A 16 -20.45 26.92 29.20
CA SER A 16 -20.22 26.51 30.60
C SER A 16 -19.53 25.15 30.72
N LEU A 17 -19.75 24.24 29.75
CA LEU A 17 -19.11 22.92 29.76
C LEU A 17 -17.61 22.98 29.39
N VAL A 18 -17.23 23.89 28.49
CA VAL A 18 -15.82 24.10 28.10
C VAL A 18 -14.99 24.76 29.22
N ALA A 19 -15.62 25.61 30.03
CA ALA A 19 -14.99 26.24 31.19
C ALA A 19 -14.74 25.24 32.35
N LEU A 20 -15.65 24.29 32.57
CA LEU A 20 -15.53 23.27 33.62
C LEU A 20 -14.46 22.20 33.31
N ILE A 21 -14.25 21.85 32.05
CA ILE A 21 -13.20 20.91 31.63
C ILE A 21 -11.80 21.55 31.74
N SER A 22 -11.70 22.85 31.48
CA SER A 22 -10.43 23.61 31.61
C SER A 22 -9.95 23.73 33.06
N LEU A 23 -10.86 23.83 34.03
CA LEU A 23 -10.52 23.87 35.47
C LEU A 23 -10.11 22.50 36.03
N ALA A 24 -10.62 21.39 35.48
CA ALA A 24 -10.24 20.04 35.90
C ALA A 24 -8.83 19.63 35.41
N ILE A 25 -8.40 20.13 34.25
CA ILE A 25 -7.06 19.87 33.68
C ILE A 25 -5.97 20.71 34.38
N TRP A 26 -6.33 21.89 34.91
CA TRP A 26 -5.40 22.72 35.68
C TRP A 26 -5.17 22.19 37.11
N GLY A 27 -6.20 21.61 37.72
CA GLY A 27 -6.11 21.00 39.05
C GLY A 27 -5.21 19.75 39.10
N THR A 28 -5.20 18.93 38.05
CA THR A 28 -4.33 17.73 37.96
C THR A 28 -2.87 18.09 37.67
N TYR A 29 -2.60 19.17 36.95
CA TYR A 29 -1.24 19.64 36.65
C TYR A 29 -0.51 20.18 37.89
N GLN A 30 -1.21 20.85 38.82
CA GLN A 30 -0.60 21.33 40.07
C GLN A 30 -0.25 20.21 41.05
N SER A 31 -1.02 19.12 41.08
CA SER A 31 -0.74 17.98 41.95
C SER A 31 0.46 17.12 41.52
N ILE A 32 0.83 17.13 40.23
CA ILE A 32 2.01 16.40 39.73
C ILE A 32 3.30 17.17 40.03
N ASN A 33 3.31 18.49 39.87
CA ASN A 33 4.50 19.31 40.15
C ASN A 33 4.84 19.41 41.65
N ALA A 34 3.89 19.15 42.56
CA ALA A 34 4.15 19.15 44.00
C ALA A 34 4.88 17.89 44.51
N GLN A 35 5.07 16.86 43.67
CA GLN A 35 5.79 15.62 44.02
C GLN A 35 7.26 15.63 43.56
N GLU A 36 7.67 16.55 42.68
CA GLU A 36 9.05 16.61 42.15
C GLU A 36 9.98 17.57 42.92
N GLU A 37 9.44 18.36 43.86
CA GLU A 37 10.21 19.36 44.62
C GLU A 37 10.84 18.82 45.93
N GLN A 38 11.26 17.55 45.94
CA GLN A 38 12.11 16.99 46.98
C GLN A 38 13.19 16.07 46.40
N THR A 39 14.26 16.65 45.87
CA THR A 39 15.61 16.06 45.90
C THR A 39 16.65 17.14 45.60
N GLN A 40 17.22 17.70 46.68
CA GLN A 40 18.37 18.60 46.61
C GLN A 40 19.69 17.83 46.41
N GLY A 41 20.51 18.32 45.48
CA GLY A 41 21.89 18.75 45.75
C GLY A 41 23.00 17.69 45.93
N GLY A 42 23.80 17.50 44.89
CA GLY A 42 25.18 16.97 44.98
C GLY A 42 26.01 17.37 43.75
N PRO A 43 27.32 17.65 43.87
CA PRO A 43 28.14 18.07 42.72
C PRO A 43 28.41 16.88 41.78
N VAL A 44 28.16 17.08 40.48
CA VAL A 44 28.45 16.11 39.42
C VAL A 44 29.95 16.09 39.15
N PRO A 45 30.64 14.92 39.20
CA PRO A 45 32.07 14.84 38.87
C PRO A 45 32.29 14.99 37.35
N PRO A 46 33.47 15.46 36.89
CA PRO A 46 33.74 15.60 35.47
C PRO A 46 33.78 14.22 34.78
N ALA A 47 33.19 14.16 33.59
CA ALA A 47 33.14 12.96 32.76
C ALA A 47 34.55 12.47 32.37
N PRO A 48 34.81 11.16 32.35
CA PRO A 48 36.07 10.63 31.87
C PRO A 48 36.20 10.81 30.35
N TYR A 49 37.41 11.19 29.90
CA TYR A 49 37.80 11.23 28.50
C TYR A 49 37.68 9.83 27.88
N PHE A 50 36.71 9.64 26.98
CA PHE A 50 36.67 8.47 26.10
C PHE A 50 37.67 8.68 24.96
N SER A 51 38.66 7.80 24.88
CA SER A 51 39.52 7.67 23.71
C SER A 51 38.71 7.10 22.55
N SER A 52 38.75 7.74 21.37
CA SER A 52 38.15 7.18 20.15
C SER A 52 38.72 5.78 19.87
N PRO A 53 37.88 4.76 19.65
CA PRO A 53 38.39 3.51 19.10
C PRO A 53 38.76 3.72 17.64
N THR A 54 39.92 3.18 17.27
CA THR A 54 40.36 2.94 15.89
C THR A 54 39.24 2.25 15.09
N PRO A 55 38.98 2.62 13.82
CA PRO A 55 37.93 1.98 13.03
C PRO A 55 38.24 0.48 12.87
N GLU A 56 37.40 -0.34 13.47
CA GLU A 56 37.38 -1.79 13.26
C GLU A 56 36.91 -2.07 11.82
N PRO A 57 37.53 -3.01 11.09
CA PRO A 57 37.08 -3.35 9.74
C PRO A 57 35.63 -3.85 9.78
N LEU A 58 34.83 -3.43 8.79
CA LEU A 58 33.42 -3.81 8.68
C LEU A 58 33.24 -5.34 8.86
N PRO A 59 32.23 -5.78 9.61
CA PRO A 59 31.89 -7.20 9.67
C PRO A 59 31.56 -7.68 8.26
N THR A 60 32.27 -8.70 7.81
CA THR A 60 31.91 -9.45 6.61
C THR A 60 30.57 -10.12 6.91
N PHE A 61 29.51 -9.67 6.23
CA PHE A 61 28.23 -10.36 6.26
C PHE A 61 28.47 -11.81 5.83
N PRO A 62 28.07 -12.83 6.63
CA PRO A 62 28.12 -14.20 6.17
C PRO A 62 27.29 -14.27 4.88
N SER A 63 27.89 -14.82 3.82
CA SER A 63 27.15 -15.20 2.63
C SER A 63 25.94 -16.02 3.07
N ASN A 64 24.75 -15.61 2.62
CA ASN A 64 23.50 -16.34 2.83
C ASN A 64 23.78 -17.85 2.66
N PRO A 65 23.36 -18.73 3.59
CA PRO A 65 23.47 -20.15 3.36
C PRO A 65 22.82 -20.44 2.01
N THR A 66 23.59 -21.08 1.12
CA THR A 66 23.09 -21.57 -0.17
C THR A 66 21.75 -22.22 0.09
N ALA A 67 20.69 -21.67 -0.49
CA ALA A 67 19.35 -22.23 -0.36
C ALA A 67 19.44 -23.73 -0.69
N THR A 68 19.16 -24.57 0.30
CA THR A 68 18.98 -25.99 0.08
C THR A 68 18.01 -26.12 -1.09
N PRO A 69 18.36 -26.80 -2.20
CA PRO A 69 17.44 -26.97 -3.30
C PRO A 69 16.15 -27.54 -2.73
N GLY A 70 15.07 -26.75 -2.84
CA GLY A 70 13.74 -27.18 -2.43
C GLY A 70 13.41 -28.51 -3.09
N PRO A 71 12.49 -29.32 -2.53
CA PRO A 71 12.13 -30.62 -3.08
C PRO A 71 11.87 -30.46 -4.57
N THR A 72 12.73 -31.06 -5.38
CA THR A 72 12.57 -31.09 -6.84
C THR A 72 11.21 -31.72 -7.09
N SER A 73 10.29 -30.96 -7.71
CA SER A 73 8.96 -31.46 -8.04
C SER A 73 9.12 -32.78 -8.77
N THR A 74 8.62 -33.85 -8.17
CA THR A 74 8.64 -35.18 -8.79
C THR A 74 7.98 -35.04 -10.17
N PRO A 75 8.65 -35.43 -11.27
CA PRO A 75 8.11 -35.26 -12.61
C PRO A 75 6.74 -35.93 -12.66
N GLN A 76 5.68 -35.13 -12.77
CA GLN A 76 4.33 -35.65 -12.88
C GLN A 76 4.22 -36.42 -14.19
N PHE A 77 4.01 -37.73 -14.08
CA PHE A 77 3.83 -38.59 -15.24
C PHE A 77 2.49 -38.27 -15.90
N VAL A 78 2.53 -37.75 -17.14
CA VAL A 78 1.32 -37.43 -17.89
C VAL A 78 0.96 -38.63 -18.78
N GLU A 79 -0.02 -39.41 -18.33
CA GLU A 79 -0.57 -40.54 -19.10
C GLU A 79 -1.52 -40.06 -20.20
N GLY A 80 -1.42 -40.59 -21.42
CA GLY A 80 -2.38 -40.25 -22.49
C GLY A 80 -2.27 -38.80 -23.02
N PRO A 81 -3.31 -38.31 -23.74
CA PRO A 81 -3.30 -36.97 -24.33
C PRO A 81 -3.46 -35.88 -23.26
N VAL A 82 -2.83 -34.72 -23.49
CA VAL A 82 -3.01 -33.51 -22.68
C VAL A 82 -4.24 -32.78 -23.19
N THR A 83 -5.32 -32.83 -22.41
CA THR A 83 -6.55 -32.08 -22.71
C THR A 83 -6.57 -30.77 -21.92
N VAL A 84 -6.74 -29.65 -22.63
CA VAL A 84 -6.78 -28.30 -22.06
C VAL A 84 -8.19 -27.74 -22.23
N ALA A 85 -8.72 -27.06 -21.23
CA ALA A 85 -9.93 -26.25 -21.35
C ALA A 85 -9.75 -24.88 -20.69
N PHE A 86 -10.47 -23.89 -21.21
CA PHE A 86 -10.64 -22.61 -20.54
C PHE A 86 -11.79 -22.70 -19.56
N ALA A 87 -11.62 -22.20 -18.34
CA ALA A 87 -12.72 -22.07 -17.40
C ALA A 87 -13.84 -21.20 -18.01
N GLN A 88 -15.08 -21.53 -17.69
CA GLN A 88 -16.26 -20.89 -18.29
C GLN A 88 -16.31 -19.37 -18.05
N ALA A 89 -15.77 -18.90 -16.93
CA ALA A 89 -15.72 -17.50 -16.56
C ALA A 89 -14.48 -16.75 -17.10
N LEU A 90 -13.62 -17.38 -17.90
CA LEU A 90 -12.41 -16.74 -18.40
C LEU A 90 -12.75 -15.69 -19.48
N PRO A 91 -12.33 -14.42 -19.32
CA PRO A 91 -12.53 -13.38 -20.33
C PRO A 91 -11.94 -13.75 -21.70
N GLN A 92 -12.64 -13.39 -22.77
CA GLN A 92 -12.23 -13.71 -24.15
C GLN A 92 -10.91 -13.02 -24.54
N VAL A 93 -10.61 -11.85 -23.96
CA VAL A 93 -9.34 -11.15 -24.18
C VAL A 93 -8.13 -12.02 -23.84
N TYR A 94 -8.25 -12.91 -22.84
CA TYR A 94 -7.23 -13.89 -22.51
C TYR A 94 -7.38 -15.18 -23.33
N ALA A 95 -8.61 -15.68 -23.49
CA ALA A 95 -8.86 -16.96 -24.13
C ALA A 95 -8.46 -16.99 -25.62
N LEU A 96 -8.71 -15.92 -26.38
CA LEU A 96 -8.50 -15.86 -27.83
C LEU A 96 -7.05 -16.08 -28.26
N PRO A 97 -6.03 -15.33 -27.76
CA PRO A 97 -4.64 -15.55 -28.17
C PRO A 97 -4.15 -16.94 -27.77
N MET A 98 -4.50 -17.42 -26.58
CA MET A 98 -4.15 -18.76 -26.13
C MET A 98 -4.81 -19.86 -26.97
N ARG A 99 -6.08 -19.68 -27.35
CA ARG A 99 -6.83 -20.63 -28.20
C ARG A 99 -6.16 -20.80 -29.55
N SER A 100 -5.76 -19.69 -30.18
CA SER A 100 -5.04 -19.72 -31.45
C SER A 100 -3.78 -20.59 -31.36
N MET A 101 -2.98 -20.39 -30.31
CA MET A 101 -1.74 -21.14 -30.10
C MET A 101 -1.95 -22.62 -29.75
N LEU A 102 -2.95 -22.93 -28.92
CA LEU A 102 -3.31 -24.30 -28.57
C LEU A 102 -3.80 -25.08 -29.80
N ASN A 103 -4.59 -24.45 -30.68
CA ASN A 103 -5.09 -25.08 -31.90
C ASN A 103 -3.99 -25.35 -32.94
N GLN A 104 -2.95 -24.50 -32.98
CA GLN A 104 -1.80 -24.70 -33.87
C GLN A 104 -0.84 -25.78 -33.35
N THR A 105 -0.89 -26.08 -32.04
CA THR A 105 0.03 -27.01 -31.39
C THR A 105 -0.55 -28.42 -31.30
N ARG A 106 -0.06 -29.35 -32.14
CA ARG A 106 -0.57 -30.73 -32.19
C ARG A 106 -0.09 -31.63 -31.04
N SER A 107 1.08 -31.33 -30.47
CA SER A 107 1.70 -32.14 -29.43
C SER A 107 2.59 -31.31 -28.53
N ILE A 108 2.72 -31.74 -27.27
CA ILE A 108 3.56 -31.08 -26.27
C ILE A 108 4.56 -32.06 -25.67
N SER A 109 5.78 -31.58 -25.39
CA SER A 109 6.81 -32.36 -24.72
C SER A 109 6.52 -32.45 -23.23
N VAL A 110 6.41 -33.67 -22.69
CA VAL A 110 6.16 -33.95 -21.25
C VAL A 110 7.35 -34.59 -20.55
N GLY A 111 8.53 -34.48 -21.16
CA GLY A 111 9.82 -35.01 -20.71
C GLY A 111 10.86 -34.84 -21.81
N SER A 112 12.07 -35.37 -21.64
CA SER A 112 13.17 -35.18 -22.59
C SER A 112 12.90 -35.74 -23.99
N TRP A 113 12.12 -36.83 -24.10
CA TRP A 113 11.87 -37.52 -25.37
C TRP A 113 10.39 -37.80 -25.64
N LEU A 114 9.53 -37.65 -24.64
CA LEU A 114 8.13 -38.03 -24.72
C LEU A 114 7.26 -36.84 -25.16
N LYS A 115 6.57 -37.01 -26.29
CA LYS A 115 5.52 -36.09 -26.74
C LYS A 115 4.14 -36.70 -26.51
N ARG A 116 3.19 -35.87 -26.07
CA ARG A 116 1.78 -36.26 -25.97
C ARG A 116 0.94 -35.40 -26.92
N PRO A 117 -0.12 -35.95 -27.53
CA PRO A 117 -1.09 -35.15 -28.26
C PRO A 117 -1.66 -34.07 -27.34
N LEU A 118 -1.74 -32.84 -27.85
CA LEU A 118 -2.38 -31.72 -27.18
C LEU A 118 -3.75 -31.49 -27.82
N ARG A 119 -4.80 -31.38 -27.01
CA ARG A 119 -6.16 -31.13 -27.49
C ARG A 119 -6.83 -30.07 -26.65
N LEU A 120 -7.33 -29.02 -27.29
CA LEU A 120 -8.29 -28.11 -26.67
C LEU A 120 -9.66 -28.80 -26.67
N VAL A 121 -10.32 -28.83 -25.51
CA VAL A 121 -11.66 -29.38 -25.32
C VAL A 121 -12.59 -28.33 -24.75
N ASP A 122 -13.87 -28.39 -25.09
CA ASP A 122 -14.86 -27.41 -24.61
C ASP A 122 -15.40 -27.76 -23.22
N ASN A 123 -15.38 -29.04 -22.83
CA ASN A 123 -15.83 -29.48 -21.52
C ASN A 123 -14.71 -29.37 -20.48
N VAL A 124 -14.85 -28.42 -19.56
CA VAL A 124 -13.90 -28.17 -18.45
C VAL A 124 -13.72 -29.39 -17.54
N GLY A 125 -14.78 -30.17 -17.30
CA GLY A 125 -14.74 -31.33 -16.40
C GLY A 125 -13.99 -32.54 -16.94
N SER A 126 -13.79 -32.64 -18.26
CA SER A 126 -13.00 -33.70 -18.89
C SER A 126 -11.57 -33.26 -19.25
N ALA A 127 -11.25 -31.99 -19.02
CA ALA A 127 -9.91 -31.46 -19.25
C ALA A 127 -8.98 -31.80 -18.09
N ARG A 128 -7.79 -32.31 -18.41
CA ARG A 128 -6.72 -32.57 -17.44
C ARG A 128 -6.02 -31.28 -17.01
N VAL A 129 -6.03 -30.30 -17.90
CA VAL A 129 -5.44 -28.98 -17.68
C VAL A 129 -6.53 -27.93 -17.83
N GLN A 130 -6.62 -27.02 -16.87
CA GLN A 130 -7.58 -25.92 -16.88
C GLN A 130 -6.85 -24.58 -16.81
N ILE A 131 -7.30 -23.63 -17.63
CA ILE A 131 -6.81 -22.25 -17.62
C ILE A 131 -7.90 -21.39 -16.99
N LYS A 132 -7.59 -20.70 -15.90
CA LYS A 132 -8.57 -19.90 -15.16
C LYS A 132 -7.96 -18.61 -14.60
N LEU A 133 -8.83 -17.66 -14.31
CA LEU A 133 -8.50 -16.45 -13.58
C LEU A 133 -8.85 -16.66 -12.09
N GLU A 134 -7.95 -16.29 -11.19
CA GLU A 134 -8.12 -16.49 -9.75
C GLU A 134 -7.53 -15.33 -8.94
N PRO A 135 -7.92 -15.16 -7.66
CA PRO A 135 -7.27 -14.21 -6.76
C PRO A 135 -5.76 -14.48 -6.68
N LEU A 136 -4.94 -13.45 -6.92
CA LEU A 136 -3.48 -13.59 -6.95
C LEU A 136 -2.92 -14.06 -5.61
N ALA A 137 -3.50 -13.60 -4.49
CA ALA A 137 -3.10 -14.05 -3.16
C ALA A 137 -3.19 -15.58 -3.03
N ASN A 138 -4.27 -16.20 -3.49
CA ASN A 138 -4.44 -17.66 -3.44
C ASN A 138 -3.41 -18.38 -4.32
N ILE A 139 -3.10 -17.82 -5.50
CA ILE A 139 -2.09 -18.38 -6.40
C ILE A 139 -0.72 -18.41 -5.72
N ARG A 140 -0.34 -17.31 -5.07
CA ARG A 140 0.93 -17.16 -4.36
C ARG A 140 1.02 -18.06 -3.13
N LEU A 141 -0.03 -18.12 -2.31
CA LEU A 141 -0.08 -19.00 -1.14
C LEU A 141 0.05 -20.49 -1.51
N ASN A 142 -0.46 -20.88 -2.68
CA ASN A 142 -0.33 -22.25 -3.20
C ASN A 142 1.00 -22.52 -3.91
N GLY A 143 1.93 -21.55 -3.95
CA GLY A 143 3.23 -21.68 -4.62
C GLY A 143 3.14 -21.77 -6.15
N ALA A 144 2.01 -21.40 -6.76
CA ALA A 144 1.84 -21.41 -8.21
C ALA A 144 2.39 -20.13 -8.85
N ILE A 145 2.85 -20.26 -10.09
CA ILE A 145 3.33 -19.12 -10.91
C ILE A 145 2.26 -18.80 -11.95
N PRO A 146 1.67 -17.60 -11.94
CA PRO A 146 0.69 -17.21 -12.94
C PRO A 146 1.35 -16.89 -14.29
N LEU A 147 0.60 -17.03 -15.38
CA LEU A 147 0.97 -16.60 -16.73
C LEU A 147 0.99 -15.06 -16.85
N LEU A 148 0.05 -14.39 -16.19
CA LEU A 148 0.00 -12.95 -15.99
C LEU A 148 -0.65 -12.60 -14.66
N GLU A 149 -0.42 -11.37 -14.24
CA GLU A 149 -0.98 -10.72 -13.07
C GLU A 149 -1.64 -9.41 -13.49
N ARG A 150 -2.77 -9.09 -12.86
CA ARG A 150 -3.41 -7.78 -12.98
C ARG A 150 -3.74 -7.27 -11.59
N TYR A 151 -3.35 -6.03 -11.34
CA TYR A 151 -3.65 -5.28 -10.14
C TYR A 151 -4.68 -4.21 -10.51
N TYR A 152 -5.72 -4.12 -9.70
CA TYR A 152 -6.75 -3.12 -9.80
C TYR A 152 -6.69 -2.24 -8.57
N VAL A 153 -7.09 -0.98 -8.70
CA VAL A 153 -7.00 0.00 -7.62
C VAL A 153 -8.33 0.70 -7.44
N VAL A 154 -8.65 1.01 -6.18
CA VAL A 154 -9.80 1.84 -5.86
C VAL A 154 -9.35 3.29 -5.88
N VAL A 155 -10.07 4.11 -6.63
CA VAL A 155 -9.81 5.54 -6.77
C VAL A 155 -10.99 6.36 -6.30
N ALA A 156 -10.72 7.58 -5.85
CA ALA A 156 -11.70 8.57 -5.44
C ALA A 156 -11.26 9.96 -5.94
N PRO A 157 -12.14 10.97 -5.89
CA PRO A 157 -11.74 12.37 -6.08
C PRO A 157 -10.55 12.74 -5.19
N PHE A 158 -9.61 13.54 -5.68
CA PHE A 158 -8.37 13.86 -4.95
C PHE A 158 -8.60 14.49 -3.56
N ASP A 159 -9.67 15.26 -3.42
CA ASP A 159 -10.10 15.94 -2.20
C ASP A 159 -10.87 15.04 -1.21
N THR A 160 -11.00 13.74 -1.51
CA THR A 160 -11.61 12.77 -0.59
C THR A 160 -10.81 12.67 0.71
N VAL A 161 -11.47 12.84 1.85
CA VAL A 161 -10.83 12.75 3.18
C VAL A 161 -10.44 11.31 3.52
N THR A 162 -11.31 10.33 3.25
CA THR A 162 -11.08 8.92 3.55
C THR A 162 -9.89 8.35 2.78
N ASP A 163 -9.03 7.57 3.45
CA ASP A 163 -7.81 6.96 2.88
C ASP A 163 -7.95 5.44 2.64
N ASP A 164 -8.97 4.79 3.21
CA ASP A 164 -9.16 3.34 3.18
C ASP A 164 -10.60 2.95 2.85
N ILE A 165 -10.76 1.80 2.21
CA ILE A 165 -12.05 1.13 2.08
C ILE A 165 -11.94 -0.32 2.52
N ALA A 166 -12.87 -0.75 3.39
CA ALA A 166 -12.98 -2.15 3.75
C ALA A 166 -13.39 -3.00 2.52
N LEU A 167 -12.74 -4.16 2.34
CA LEU A 167 -13.02 -5.05 1.21
C LEU A 167 -14.48 -5.51 1.18
N ASP A 168 -15.09 -5.74 2.34
CA ASP A 168 -16.50 -6.14 2.40
C ASP A 168 -17.44 -5.01 2.00
N ASP A 169 -17.10 -3.76 2.34
CA ASP A 169 -17.83 -2.58 1.85
C ASP A 169 -17.73 -2.45 0.34
N LEU A 170 -16.54 -2.67 -0.22
CA LEU A 170 -16.33 -2.68 -1.67
C LEU A 170 -17.14 -3.80 -2.35
N ARG A 171 -17.17 -5.01 -1.77
CA ARG A 171 -17.98 -6.13 -2.26
C ARG A 171 -19.47 -5.82 -2.24
N LEU A 172 -19.98 -5.20 -1.17
CA LEU A 172 -21.38 -4.81 -1.09
C LEU A 172 -21.75 -3.77 -2.16
N ARG A 173 -20.88 -2.79 -2.43
CA ARG A 173 -21.05 -1.87 -3.56
C ARG A 173 -21.02 -2.61 -4.90
N TRP A 174 -20.03 -3.46 -5.13
CA TRP A 174 -19.86 -4.28 -6.34
C TRP A 174 -21.09 -5.14 -6.69
N GLN A 175 -21.70 -5.72 -5.66
CA GLN A 175 -22.88 -6.57 -5.77
C GLN A 175 -24.20 -5.77 -5.78
N GLY A 176 -24.14 -4.43 -5.75
CA GLY A 176 -25.32 -3.56 -5.72
C GLY A 176 -26.16 -3.70 -4.45
N LEU A 177 -25.58 -4.23 -3.37
CA LEU A 177 -26.23 -4.42 -2.07
C LEU A 177 -26.09 -3.19 -1.16
N LYS A 178 -25.13 -2.31 -1.45
CA LYS A 178 -24.97 -1.00 -0.81
C LYS A 178 -25.23 0.09 -1.86
N PRO A 179 -26.20 1.00 -1.65
CA PRO A 179 -26.54 2.04 -2.61
C PRO A 179 -25.54 3.21 -2.54
N ALA A 180 -24.25 2.90 -2.71
CA ALA A 180 -23.17 3.87 -2.76
C ALA A 180 -22.47 3.75 -4.12
N PRO A 181 -22.27 4.85 -4.87
CA PRO A 181 -21.82 4.77 -6.25
C PRO A 181 -20.44 4.13 -6.40
N LEU A 182 -20.32 3.30 -7.44
CA LEU A 182 -19.11 2.59 -7.81
C LEU A 182 -19.00 2.57 -9.33
N TYR A 183 -18.00 3.24 -9.86
CA TYR A 183 -17.66 3.19 -11.29
C TYR A 183 -16.62 2.10 -11.52
N VAL A 184 -16.77 1.34 -12.59
CA VAL A 184 -15.89 0.20 -12.88
C VAL A 184 -15.46 0.29 -14.32
N SER A 185 -14.14 0.19 -14.56
CA SER A 185 -13.60 0.11 -15.91
C SER A 185 -13.99 -1.21 -16.57
N GLU A 186 -13.89 -1.29 -17.90
CA GLU A 186 -14.22 -2.53 -18.62
C GLU A 186 -13.35 -3.71 -18.19
N GLU A 187 -12.03 -3.51 -18.07
CA GLU A 187 -11.10 -4.57 -17.66
C GLU A 187 -11.37 -5.04 -16.23
N ALA A 188 -11.62 -4.10 -15.29
CA ALA A 188 -11.98 -4.45 -13.92
C ALA A 188 -13.30 -5.24 -13.87
N ALA A 189 -14.27 -4.88 -14.71
CA ALA A 189 -15.56 -5.56 -14.82
C ALA A 189 -15.45 -7.00 -15.34
N LEU A 190 -14.42 -7.30 -16.15
CA LEU A 190 -14.12 -8.63 -16.68
C LEU A 190 -13.37 -9.51 -15.68
N ASP A 191 -12.42 -8.92 -14.94
CA ASP A 191 -11.44 -9.67 -14.15
C ASP A 191 -11.85 -9.84 -12.68
N LEU A 192 -12.38 -8.78 -12.07
CA LEU A 192 -12.71 -8.79 -10.65
C LEU A 192 -13.89 -9.68 -10.24
N PRO A 193 -14.74 -10.25 -11.14
CA PRO A 193 -15.62 -11.35 -10.74
C PRO A 193 -14.87 -12.53 -10.12
N ALA A 194 -13.60 -12.77 -10.46
CA ALA A 194 -12.76 -13.80 -9.83
C ALA A 194 -12.47 -13.53 -8.34
N VAL A 195 -12.63 -12.29 -7.87
CA VAL A 195 -12.32 -11.82 -6.50
C VAL A 195 -13.56 -11.38 -5.74
N LEU A 196 -14.38 -10.53 -6.36
CA LEU A 196 -15.53 -9.85 -5.76
C LEU A 196 -16.85 -10.58 -6.02
N GLY A 197 -16.82 -11.63 -6.86
CA GLY A 197 -18.00 -12.40 -7.25
C GLY A 197 -18.88 -11.65 -8.25
N VAL A 198 -20.16 -11.97 -8.27
CA VAL A 198 -21.10 -11.47 -9.27
C VAL A 198 -21.22 -9.94 -9.20
N ARG A 199 -20.89 -9.27 -10.31
CA ARG A 199 -21.03 -7.82 -10.48
C ARG A 199 -22.49 -7.44 -10.70
N ARG A 200 -22.96 -6.37 -10.05
CA ARG A 200 -24.27 -5.73 -10.33
C ARG A 200 -24.21 -4.22 -10.53
N VAL A 201 -23.01 -3.66 -10.62
CA VAL A 201 -22.77 -2.24 -10.92
C VAL A 201 -22.50 -2.04 -12.40
N SER A 202 -22.86 -0.89 -12.98
CA SER A 202 -22.62 -0.60 -14.39
C SER A 202 -21.14 -0.36 -14.70
N VAL A 203 -20.72 -0.74 -15.91
CA VAL A 203 -19.40 -0.39 -16.45
C VAL A 203 -19.50 1.03 -17.01
N VAL A 204 -18.48 1.84 -16.75
CA VAL A 204 -18.43 3.24 -17.20
C VAL A 204 -17.08 3.50 -17.85
N GLU A 205 -17.09 4.10 -19.04
CA GLU A 205 -15.86 4.51 -19.71
C GLU A 205 -15.08 5.51 -18.86
N HIS A 206 -13.78 5.25 -18.70
CA HIS A 206 -12.90 6.01 -17.82
C HIS A 206 -12.86 7.50 -18.17
N ALA A 207 -12.95 7.86 -19.45
CA ALA A 207 -12.93 9.25 -19.92
C ALA A 207 -14.03 10.14 -19.30
N GLY A 208 -15.15 9.55 -18.84
CA GLY A 208 -16.26 10.29 -18.22
C GLY A 208 -16.16 10.45 -16.70
N TRP A 209 -15.17 9.86 -16.05
CA TRP A 209 -15.15 9.71 -14.59
C TRP A 209 -15.01 11.04 -13.84
N ALA A 210 -14.20 11.99 -14.35
CA ALA A 210 -14.04 13.29 -13.71
C ALA A 210 -15.39 14.03 -13.54
N SER A 211 -16.20 14.08 -14.59
CA SER A 211 -17.54 14.67 -14.55
C SER A 211 -18.48 13.91 -13.62
N LEU A 212 -18.38 12.58 -13.58
CA LEU A 212 -19.22 11.76 -12.71
C LEU A 212 -18.89 11.97 -11.23
N PHE A 213 -17.59 11.98 -10.89
CA PHE A 213 -17.09 12.28 -9.56
C PHE A 213 -17.52 13.66 -9.08
N ALA A 214 -17.43 14.68 -9.92
CA ALA A 214 -17.86 16.04 -9.59
C ALA A 214 -19.36 16.15 -9.22
N ASN A 215 -20.19 15.27 -9.77
CA ASN A 215 -21.66 15.31 -9.58
C ASN A 215 -22.18 14.22 -8.63
N THR A 216 -21.30 13.37 -8.10
CA THR A 216 -21.71 12.19 -7.35
C THR A 216 -20.87 12.05 -6.08
N PRO A 217 -21.32 12.64 -4.96
CA PRO A 217 -20.66 12.48 -3.66
C PRO A 217 -20.49 11.00 -3.30
N ASP A 218 -19.41 10.68 -2.58
CA ASP A 218 -19.04 9.33 -2.13
C ASP A 218 -18.82 8.28 -3.24
N ALA A 219 -18.80 8.72 -4.51
CA ALA A 219 -18.46 7.87 -5.62
C ALA A 219 -16.99 7.48 -5.55
N ILE A 220 -16.73 6.20 -5.80
CA ILE A 220 -15.39 5.64 -5.98
C ILE A 220 -15.34 4.92 -7.33
N GLY A 221 -14.14 4.68 -7.83
CA GLY A 221 -13.88 3.97 -9.07
C GLY A 221 -12.99 2.75 -8.85
N ILE A 222 -13.07 1.75 -9.72
CA ILE A 222 -12.08 0.67 -9.82
C ILE A 222 -11.52 0.60 -11.24
N LEU A 223 -10.21 0.78 -11.37
CA LEU A 223 -9.50 0.77 -12.65
C LEU A 223 -8.21 -0.08 -12.58
N PRO A 224 -7.63 -0.48 -13.72
CA PRO A 224 -6.34 -1.19 -13.77
C PRO A 224 -5.21 -0.27 -13.31
N PHE A 225 -4.24 -0.81 -12.57
CA PHE A 225 -3.13 -0.03 -12.00
C PHE A 225 -2.40 0.86 -13.02
N ASP A 226 -2.17 0.37 -14.23
CA ASP A 226 -1.49 1.09 -15.32
C ASP A 226 -2.34 2.17 -16.00
N GLN A 227 -3.60 2.33 -15.61
CA GLN A 227 -4.49 3.41 -16.03
C GLN A 227 -4.69 4.47 -14.94
N LEU A 228 -3.90 4.42 -13.86
CA LEU A 228 -3.92 5.45 -12.83
C LEU A 228 -3.59 6.84 -13.40
N ASP A 229 -4.34 7.83 -12.95
CA ASP A 229 -4.14 9.23 -13.26
C ASP A 229 -3.87 10.03 -11.96
N PRO A 230 -2.92 10.99 -11.96
CA PRO A 230 -2.60 11.79 -10.76
C PRO A 230 -3.74 12.64 -10.20
N SER A 231 -4.80 12.88 -10.97
CA SER A 231 -5.99 13.60 -10.51
C SER A 231 -6.87 12.81 -9.54
N TYR A 232 -6.59 11.52 -9.34
CA TYR A 232 -7.30 10.69 -8.37
C TYR A 232 -6.50 10.45 -7.10
N LYS A 233 -7.22 10.34 -5.99
CA LYS A 233 -6.70 9.74 -4.77
C LYS A 233 -6.88 8.22 -4.87
N VAL A 234 -5.81 7.46 -4.65
CA VAL A 234 -5.89 6.00 -4.52
C VAL A 234 -6.22 5.64 -3.08
N LEU A 235 -7.27 4.86 -2.87
CA LEU A 235 -7.63 4.35 -1.55
C LEU A 235 -6.88 3.06 -1.26
N THR A 236 -6.44 2.90 -0.01
CA THR A 236 -6.05 1.59 0.51
C THR A 236 -7.26 0.66 0.60
N VAL A 237 -7.00 -0.65 0.55
CA VAL A 237 -8.06 -1.67 0.71
C VAL A 237 -7.69 -2.53 1.90
N ASN A 238 -8.50 -2.48 2.97
CA ASN A 238 -8.17 -3.07 4.27
C ASN A 238 -6.78 -2.63 4.78
N GLY A 239 -6.43 -1.35 4.58
CA GLY A 239 -5.14 -0.77 4.97
C GLY A 239 -3.96 -1.13 4.05
N VAL A 240 -4.17 -1.95 3.01
CA VAL A 240 -3.09 -2.32 2.07
C VAL A 240 -2.98 -1.28 0.96
N ASN A 241 -1.80 -0.68 0.83
CA ASN A 241 -1.52 0.37 -0.17
C ASN A 241 -1.01 -0.21 -1.50
N PRO A 242 -1.79 -0.18 -2.59
CA PRO A 242 -1.35 -0.73 -3.87
C PRO A 242 -0.20 0.07 -4.52
N LEU A 243 0.04 1.32 -4.11
CA LEU A 243 1.12 2.16 -4.63
C LEU A 243 2.48 1.83 -4.02
N SER A 244 2.54 1.09 -2.90
CA SER A 244 3.80 0.73 -2.23
C SER A 244 4.66 -0.15 -3.12
N ASN A 245 5.88 0.26 -3.47
CA ASN A 245 6.82 -0.60 -4.20
C ASN A 245 7.20 -1.89 -3.44
N ARG A 246 6.83 -2.01 -2.17
CA ARG A 246 7.02 -3.19 -1.31
C ARG A 246 5.71 -3.97 -1.07
N LEU A 247 4.69 -3.77 -1.91
CA LEU A 247 3.42 -4.50 -1.82
C LEU A 247 3.64 -6.01 -1.91
N GLU A 248 3.19 -6.73 -0.88
CA GLU A 248 3.11 -8.19 -0.92
C GLU A 248 1.83 -8.64 -1.63
N PRO A 249 1.91 -9.39 -2.76
CA PRO A 249 0.73 -9.77 -3.52
C PRO A 249 -0.27 -10.66 -2.75
N THR A 250 0.18 -11.30 -1.68
CA THR A 250 -0.67 -12.12 -0.78
C THR A 250 -1.58 -11.28 0.11
N GLU A 251 -1.26 -10.01 0.32
CA GLU A 251 -2.01 -9.11 1.20
C GLU A 251 -3.03 -8.28 0.44
N TYR A 252 -2.81 -8.05 -0.86
CA TYR A 252 -3.68 -7.19 -1.66
C TYR A 252 -4.84 -7.95 -2.31
N ALA A 253 -6.06 -7.56 -1.95
CA ALA A 253 -7.27 -8.26 -2.37
C ALA A 253 -7.62 -8.08 -3.87
N LEU A 254 -7.35 -6.91 -4.45
CA LEU A 254 -7.77 -6.58 -5.83
C LEU A 254 -6.71 -6.92 -6.87
N ALA A 255 -6.12 -8.10 -6.75
CA ALA A 255 -5.22 -8.65 -7.74
C ALA A 255 -5.70 -10.03 -8.21
N VAL A 256 -5.61 -10.25 -9.51
CA VAL A 256 -5.92 -11.53 -10.16
C VAL A 256 -4.70 -12.07 -10.89
N GLY A 257 -4.63 -13.38 -11.01
CA GLY A 257 -3.67 -14.05 -11.86
C GLY A 257 -4.34 -15.04 -12.79
N LEU A 258 -3.79 -15.15 -14.01
CA LEU A 258 -4.17 -16.19 -14.96
C LEU A 258 -3.30 -17.43 -14.70
N THR A 259 -3.90 -18.56 -14.41
CA THR A 259 -3.18 -19.77 -14.02
C THR A 259 -3.51 -20.96 -14.90
N VAL A 260 -2.57 -21.89 -14.94
CA VAL A 260 -2.74 -23.20 -15.58
C VAL A 260 -2.67 -24.25 -14.47
N HIS A 261 -3.73 -25.05 -14.35
CA HIS A 261 -3.88 -26.06 -13.30
C HIS A 261 -3.99 -27.46 -13.88
N GLY A 262 -3.64 -28.47 -13.07
CA GLY A 262 -3.83 -29.88 -13.40
C GLY A 262 -2.61 -30.58 -13.99
N ALA A 263 -2.78 -31.86 -14.32
CA ALA A 263 -1.67 -32.72 -14.75
C ALA A 263 -1.16 -32.31 -16.15
N GLY A 264 0.06 -31.79 -16.21
CA GLY A 264 0.65 -31.22 -17.43
C GLY A 264 0.65 -29.69 -17.47
N SER A 265 0.25 -29.02 -16.38
CA SER A 265 0.24 -27.56 -16.33
C SER A 265 1.61 -26.90 -16.56
N PRO A 266 2.78 -27.41 -16.11
CA PRO A 266 4.05 -26.75 -16.38
C PRO A 266 4.38 -26.65 -17.88
N GLN A 267 4.08 -27.72 -18.62
CA GLN A 267 4.30 -27.78 -20.05
C GLN A 267 3.36 -26.84 -20.78
N VAL A 268 2.06 -26.88 -20.46
CA VAL A 268 1.06 -26.00 -21.07
C VAL A 268 1.34 -24.54 -20.72
N ALA A 269 1.74 -24.25 -19.48
CA ALA A 269 2.13 -22.91 -19.08
C ALA A 269 3.32 -22.41 -19.91
N THR A 270 4.36 -23.24 -20.10
CA THR A 270 5.52 -22.91 -20.93
C THR A 270 5.13 -22.59 -22.38
N LEU A 271 4.26 -23.41 -22.98
CA LEU A 271 3.71 -23.15 -24.30
C LEU A 271 2.98 -21.79 -24.35
N LEU A 272 2.18 -21.49 -23.32
CA LEU A 272 1.32 -20.32 -23.26
C LEU A 272 2.05 -18.99 -22.99
N GLN A 273 3.31 -19.02 -22.56
CA GLN A 273 4.06 -17.82 -22.17
C GLN A 273 4.13 -16.75 -23.25
N SER A 274 4.22 -17.12 -24.53
CA SER A 274 4.32 -16.17 -25.65
C SER A 274 2.98 -15.62 -26.12
N ALA A 275 1.85 -16.20 -25.72
CA ALA A 275 0.52 -15.68 -26.04
C ALA A 275 0.05 -14.60 -25.06
N VAL A 276 0.86 -14.28 -24.06
CA VAL A 276 0.52 -13.34 -23.00
C VAL A 276 1.46 -12.14 -23.08
N GLU A 277 0.90 -11.03 -23.54
CA GLU A 277 1.59 -9.73 -23.53
C GLU A 277 1.48 -9.07 -22.15
N LYS A 278 2.52 -8.31 -21.76
CA LYS A 278 2.60 -7.59 -20.47
C LYS A 278 2.17 -8.46 -19.28
N ARG A 279 3.09 -9.29 -18.78
CA ARG A 279 2.82 -10.23 -17.67
C ARG A 279 2.33 -9.57 -16.38
N THR A 280 2.54 -8.28 -16.20
CA THR A 280 1.94 -7.50 -15.11
C THR A 280 1.62 -6.08 -15.59
N ASN A 281 0.56 -5.49 -15.03
CA ASN A 281 0.27 -4.06 -15.18
C ASN A 281 0.79 -3.22 -14.00
N ARG A 282 1.49 -3.85 -13.05
CA ARG A 282 2.13 -3.21 -11.90
C ARG A 282 3.52 -3.79 -11.72
N ASN A 283 4.54 -3.00 -12.02
CA ASN A 283 5.93 -3.40 -11.86
C ASN A 283 6.56 -2.63 -10.69
N ALA A 284 6.86 -3.32 -9.59
CA ALA A 284 7.47 -2.73 -8.40
C ALA A 284 8.80 -2.04 -8.70
N ASN A 285 9.57 -2.52 -9.69
CA ASN A 285 10.84 -1.92 -10.09
C ASN A 285 10.69 -0.59 -10.85
N LEU A 286 9.46 -0.20 -11.20
CA LEU A 286 9.13 1.08 -11.82
C LEU A 286 8.39 2.02 -10.86
N LEU A 287 8.33 1.66 -9.57
CA LEU A 287 7.69 2.45 -8.53
C LEU A 287 8.76 2.99 -7.56
N THR A 288 8.58 4.25 -7.16
CA THR A 288 9.42 4.92 -6.18
C THR A 288 8.52 5.57 -5.14
N THR A 289 8.79 5.28 -3.87
CA THR A 289 8.13 5.93 -2.74
C THR A 289 8.94 7.16 -2.33
N LEU A 290 8.29 8.33 -2.37
CA LEU A 290 8.86 9.61 -1.95
C LEU A 290 8.08 10.13 -0.75
N ILE A 291 8.78 10.40 0.36
CA ILE A 291 8.22 11.20 1.45
C ILE A 291 8.82 12.60 1.37
N MET A 292 7.95 13.60 1.36
CA MET A 292 8.34 15.01 1.43
C MET A 292 7.74 15.63 2.67
N THR A 293 8.58 16.26 3.50
CA THR A 293 8.06 17.11 4.56
C THR A 293 7.57 18.41 3.96
N GLY A 294 6.59 19.04 4.61
CA GLY A 294 6.39 20.48 4.47
C GLY A 294 7.56 21.26 5.07
N VAL A 295 7.32 22.52 5.41
CA VAL A 295 8.30 23.37 6.09
C VAL A 295 8.71 22.73 7.42
N THR A 296 9.94 22.24 7.45
CA THR A 296 10.63 21.84 8.66
C THR A 296 11.39 23.05 9.19
N ALA A 297 11.04 23.50 10.38
CA ALA A 297 11.74 24.58 11.06
C ALA A 297 12.03 24.13 12.49
N MET A 298 13.25 23.63 12.72
CA MET A 298 13.73 23.24 14.06
C MET A 298 14.08 24.49 14.88
N SER A 299 13.06 25.29 15.19
CA SER A 299 13.14 26.57 15.89
C SER A 299 12.05 26.66 16.96
N ARG A 300 12.03 27.75 17.73
CA ARG A 300 11.02 28.05 18.77
C ARG A 300 10.75 26.84 19.68
N THR A 301 9.49 26.39 19.79
CA THR A 301 9.06 25.30 20.65
C THR A 301 9.72 23.97 20.30
N THR A 302 9.94 23.69 19.01
CA THR A 302 10.65 22.48 18.58
C THR A 302 12.08 22.51 19.09
N ALA A 303 12.81 23.61 18.88
CA ALA A 303 14.17 23.80 19.40
C ALA A 303 14.21 23.72 20.94
N ALA A 304 13.29 24.37 21.64
CA ALA A 304 13.21 24.29 23.10
C ALA A 304 13.03 22.85 23.61
N LYS A 305 12.23 22.03 22.91
CA LYS A 305 12.08 20.60 23.23
C LYS A 305 13.32 19.78 22.88
N MET A 306 14.06 20.15 21.85
CA MET A 306 15.33 19.50 21.51
C MET A 306 16.44 19.80 22.53
N GLU A 307 16.49 21.02 23.08
CA GLU A 307 17.41 21.36 24.18
C GLU A 307 17.05 20.62 25.47
N GLU A 308 15.75 20.51 25.78
CA GLU A 308 15.25 19.82 26.98
C GLU A 308 15.42 18.30 26.92
N LYS A 309 15.14 17.69 25.76
CA LYS A 309 15.00 16.23 25.62
C LYS A 309 16.07 15.55 24.78
N GLY A 310 17.02 16.33 24.26
CA GLY A 310 18.05 15.86 23.35
C GLY A 310 17.70 16.07 21.87
N TYR A 311 18.73 16.19 21.05
CA TYR A 311 18.62 16.65 19.66
C TYR A 311 17.96 15.64 18.72
N THR A 312 17.90 14.36 19.07
CA THR A 312 17.21 13.32 18.29
C THR A 312 15.73 13.19 18.67
N TYR A 313 15.24 13.96 19.64
CA TYR A 313 13.86 13.89 20.12
C TYR A 313 12.79 13.96 19.01
N PRO A 314 12.88 14.86 18.01
CA PRO A 314 11.88 14.92 16.94
C PRO A 314 11.90 13.68 16.04
N ALA A 315 13.07 13.05 15.88
CA ALA A 315 13.28 11.87 15.05
C ALA A 315 12.74 10.58 15.70
N ALA A 316 12.70 10.54 17.04
CA ALA A 316 12.52 9.32 17.83
C ALA A 316 11.34 8.42 17.43
N ILE A 317 10.24 9.00 16.92
CA ILE A 317 9.04 8.25 16.51
C ILE A 317 8.76 8.29 15.00
N ILE A 318 9.43 9.17 14.25
CA ILE A 318 9.15 9.37 12.81
C ILE A 318 10.24 8.78 11.92
N SER A 319 11.42 8.44 12.46
CA SER A 319 12.53 7.90 11.69
C SER A 319 12.15 6.68 10.87
N ASP A 320 11.42 5.72 11.44
CA ASP A 320 11.03 4.51 10.73
C ASP A 320 10.12 4.81 9.53
N THR A 321 9.18 5.74 9.70
CA THR A 321 8.32 6.21 8.61
C THR A 321 9.13 6.89 7.51
N LEU A 322 10.01 7.82 7.87
CA LEU A 322 10.83 8.56 6.92
C LEU A 322 11.85 7.66 6.20
N ARG A 323 12.41 6.65 6.88
CA ARG A 323 13.35 5.68 6.28
C ARG A 323 12.67 4.60 5.44
N ALA A 324 11.36 4.42 5.57
CA ALA A 324 10.62 3.43 4.81
C ALA A 324 10.50 3.79 3.31
N ALA A 325 10.59 5.08 2.97
CA ALA A 325 10.60 5.56 1.59
C ALA A 325 11.93 5.31 0.89
N ASP A 326 11.92 5.26 -0.44
CA ASP A 326 13.15 5.17 -1.23
C ASP A 326 13.89 6.52 -1.24
N ILE A 327 13.11 7.61 -1.19
CA ILE A 327 13.62 8.99 -1.12
C ILE A 327 12.86 9.72 -0.02
N THR A 328 13.60 10.40 0.85
CA THR A 328 13.04 11.34 1.82
C THR A 328 13.63 12.72 1.59
N SER A 329 12.75 13.70 1.40
CA SER A 329 13.10 15.10 1.22
C SER A 329 12.58 15.91 2.39
N ILE A 330 13.50 16.57 3.10
CA ILE A 330 13.17 17.45 4.23
C ILE A 330 13.37 18.89 3.79
N SER A 331 12.27 19.64 3.72
CA SER A 331 12.30 21.07 3.41
C SER A 331 12.63 21.88 4.67
N ASN A 332 13.91 21.96 5.04
CA ASN A 332 14.34 22.81 6.14
C ASN A 332 14.42 24.28 5.71
N ALA A 333 13.53 25.13 6.22
CA ALA A 333 13.35 26.51 5.74
C ALA A 333 14.00 27.59 6.62
N VAL A 334 14.88 27.20 7.55
CA VAL A 334 15.58 28.12 8.46
C VAL A 334 17.09 27.86 8.43
N PRO A 335 17.95 28.88 8.55
CA PRO A 335 19.40 28.69 8.49
C PRO A 335 19.91 27.94 9.73
N PHE A 336 20.92 27.10 9.53
CA PHE A 336 21.73 26.54 10.61
C PHE A 336 22.81 27.54 11.00
N LEU A 337 22.81 27.98 12.25
CA LEU A 337 23.78 28.95 12.80
C LEU A 337 24.35 28.41 14.12
N SER A 338 25.66 28.51 14.31
CA SER A 338 26.33 28.03 15.52
C SER A 338 26.00 28.87 16.76
N ASP A 339 25.61 30.13 16.59
CA ASP A 339 25.20 31.06 17.63
C ASP A 339 23.67 31.21 17.74
N CYS A 340 22.91 30.30 17.14
CA CYS A 340 21.46 30.32 17.22
C CYS A 340 20.98 30.14 18.66
N GLN A 341 20.32 31.17 19.21
CA GLN A 341 19.72 31.15 20.53
C GLN A 341 18.27 30.69 20.45
N VAL A 342 17.89 29.72 21.29
CA VAL A 342 16.50 29.27 21.36
C VAL A 342 15.62 30.39 21.93
N ASN A 343 14.60 30.77 21.16
CA ASN A 343 13.58 31.71 21.62
C ASN A 343 12.18 31.24 21.20
N ALA A 344 11.49 30.62 22.15
CA ALA A 344 10.12 30.13 22.00
C ALA A 344 9.06 31.16 22.41
N SER A 345 9.44 32.43 22.63
CA SER A 345 8.49 33.48 22.98
C SER A 345 7.42 33.63 21.88
N PRO A 346 6.16 33.87 22.26
CA PRO A 346 5.11 34.18 21.30
C PRO A 346 5.55 35.32 20.37
N ASN A 347 5.20 35.22 19.10
CA ASN A 347 5.50 36.22 18.06
C ASN A 347 7.00 36.45 17.72
N ASN A 348 7.93 35.61 18.18
CA ASN A 348 9.34 35.73 17.77
C ASN A 348 9.54 35.40 16.27
N LEU A 349 9.74 36.38 15.41
CA LEU A 349 9.94 36.18 13.97
C LEU A 349 11.36 35.79 13.55
N VAL A 350 12.33 35.79 14.48
CA VAL A 350 13.69 35.33 14.19
C VAL A 350 13.74 33.82 14.33
N MET A 351 13.89 33.13 13.19
CA MET A 351 13.99 31.68 13.13
C MET A 351 15.38 31.27 12.66
N CYS A 352 16.06 30.46 13.47
CA CYS A 352 17.27 29.76 13.13
C CYS A 352 17.23 28.38 13.79
N SER A 353 18.12 27.49 13.35
CA SER A 353 18.40 26.22 14.01
C SER A 353 19.84 26.20 14.47
N SER A 354 20.10 25.68 15.67
CA SER A 354 21.46 25.37 16.10
C SER A 354 22.03 24.29 15.19
N THR A 355 23.33 24.36 14.86
CA THR A 355 24.02 23.31 14.08
C THR A 355 23.91 21.93 14.74
N ASN A 356 23.73 21.86 16.07
CA ASN A 356 23.53 20.60 16.79
C ASN A 356 22.23 19.87 16.41
N TYR A 357 21.23 20.60 15.91
CA TYR A 357 19.95 20.02 15.51
C TYR A 357 20.05 19.19 14.22
N TRP A 358 21.17 19.29 13.51
CA TRP A 358 21.50 18.40 12.40
C TRP A 358 21.42 16.92 12.78
N ALA A 359 21.73 16.58 14.04
CA ALA A 359 21.59 15.23 14.57
C ALA A 359 20.17 14.65 14.40
N SER A 360 19.12 15.49 14.39
CA SER A 360 17.76 15.03 14.12
C SER A 360 17.57 14.61 12.66
N LEU A 361 18.23 15.29 11.72
CA LEU A 361 18.17 14.98 10.29
C LEU A 361 18.92 13.66 10.02
N GLU A 362 20.12 13.51 10.58
CA GLU A 362 20.88 12.26 10.51
C GLU A 362 20.10 11.09 11.13
N ALA A 363 19.41 11.32 12.26
CA ALA A 363 18.60 10.31 12.92
C ALA A 363 17.40 9.84 12.08
N VAL A 364 16.81 10.69 11.24
CA VAL A 364 15.76 10.30 10.29
C VAL A 364 16.29 9.77 8.96
N GLY A 365 17.60 9.83 8.73
CA GLY A 365 18.26 9.12 7.64
C GLY A 365 18.52 9.92 6.38
N THR A 366 18.57 11.25 6.52
CA THR A 366 19.03 12.16 5.45
C THR A 366 20.53 12.41 5.51
#